data_AF-A0A7V3FA38-F1
#
_entry.id   AF-A0A7V3FA38-F1
#
_cell.length_a   1.000
_cell.length_b   1.000
_cell.length_c   1.000
_cell.angle_alpha   90.00
_cell.angle_beta   90.00
_cell.angle_gamma   90.00
#
_symmetry.space_group_name_H-M   'P 1'
#
loop_
_entity.id
_entity.type
_entity.pdbx_description
1 polymer ?
#
loop_
_entity_poly.entity_id
_entity_poly.type
_entity_poly.pdbx_seq_one_letter_code
_entity_poly.pdbx_strand_id
1 'polypeptide(L)'
;MLRELTAREEPRQPIAIWLVRHVDVGSLAIEVEARPAREQVSSQALDNLCHQLLEDIHSISQEPLTWVERYPGRDGQFLQALRRLGALSVEHQAQLSVRYGDRSAEVGGVLVAKVDTLLQTRFQDWGAVEGILEMVTLHRQRYFRLYPPGVTRGVACHFGSDIFPKVKELLGRRVLAWGRLHHSRTGSIERMEVQHLEPLETKSLDEIRPQEPLWPGKTYEELHREAWQD
;
A
#
# COMPACT_ATOMS: atom_id res chain seq x y z
N MET A 1 -16.05 5.20 14.08
CA MET A 1 -16.94 4.96 12.92
C MET A 1 -16.28 5.22 11.54
N LEU A 2 -14.98 5.52 11.46
CA LEU A 2 -14.21 5.58 10.19
C LEU A 2 -12.91 4.75 10.27
N ARG A 3 -12.82 3.85 11.25
CA ARG A 3 -11.67 2.98 11.54
C ARG A 3 -11.95 1.48 11.37
N GLU A 4 -13.17 1.09 11.00
CA GLU A 4 -13.56 -0.33 10.89
C GLU A 4 -13.48 -0.91 9.47
N LEU A 5 -13.21 -0.12 8.43
CA LEU A 5 -13.16 -0.61 7.04
C LEU A 5 -11.74 -0.98 6.56
N THR A 6 -10.79 -1.16 7.48
CA THR A 6 -9.38 -1.44 7.16
C THR A 6 -8.92 -2.85 7.51
N ALA A 7 -9.78 -3.68 8.09
CA ALA A 7 -9.43 -5.04 8.46
C ALA A 7 -10.35 -6.04 7.77
N ARG A 8 -9.76 -6.83 6.87
CA ARG A 8 -10.28 -7.99 6.13
C ARG A 8 -10.79 -7.69 4.71
N GLU A 9 -10.44 -8.63 3.83
CA GLU A 9 -10.70 -8.71 2.39
C GLU A 9 -9.67 -8.03 1.48
N GLU A 10 -8.81 -8.88 0.90
CA GLU A 10 -8.30 -8.92 -0.48
C GLU A 10 -7.83 -7.61 -1.17
N PRO A 11 -6.97 -7.66 -2.22
CA PRO A 11 -6.44 -6.45 -2.83
C PRO A 11 -7.59 -5.51 -3.24
N ARG A 12 -7.72 -4.39 -2.51
CA ARG A 12 -8.80 -3.41 -2.60
C ARG A 12 -9.21 -3.18 -4.05
N GLN A 13 -10.35 -3.76 -4.41
CA GLN A 13 -10.92 -3.52 -5.71
C GLN A 13 -11.27 -2.02 -5.78
N PRO A 14 -10.98 -1.34 -6.90
CA PRO A 14 -11.09 0.12 -6.98
C PRO A 14 -12.52 0.57 -6.66
N ILE A 15 -12.66 1.68 -5.94
CA ILE A 15 -13.95 2.27 -5.57
C ILE A 15 -14.40 3.30 -6.62
N ALA A 16 -13.44 3.95 -7.28
CA ALA A 16 -13.67 4.97 -8.30
C ALA A 16 -12.86 4.69 -9.57
N ILE A 17 -13.46 4.96 -10.72
CA ILE A 17 -12.79 5.12 -12.01
C ILE A 17 -12.66 6.62 -12.26
N TRP A 18 -11.43 7.08 -12.46
CA TRP A 18 -11.13 8.49 -12.71
C TRP A 18 -11.15 8.78 -14.20
N LEU A 19 -11.94 9.77 -14.60
CA LEU A 19 -12.01 10.24 -15.98
C LEU A 19 -11.44 11.65 -16.08
N VAL A 20 -10.63 11.86 -17.12
CA VAL A 20 -10.18 13.19 -17.54
C VAL A 20 -11.25 13.75 -18.48
N ARG A 21 -11.99 14.76 -18.03
CA ARG A 21 -13.09 15.34 -18.81
C ARG A 21 -12.63 16.37 -19.84
N HIS A 22 -11.67 17.20 -19.46
CA HIS A 22 -11.17 18.28 -20.30
C HIS A 22 -9.65 18.40 -20.17
N VAL A 23 -9.00 18.82 -21.25
CA VAL A 23 -7.60 19.23 -21.27
C VAL A 23 -7.53 20.53 -22.05
N ASP A 24 -7.29 21.64 -21.35
CA ASP A 24 -7.11 22.95 -21.97
C ASP A 24 -5.70 23.10 -22.56
N VAL A 25 -5.60 23.39 -23.86
CA VAL A 25 -4.32 23.59 -24.53
C VAL A 25 -3.83 25.02 -24.23
N GLY A 26 -2.86 25.13 -23.31
CA GLY A 26 -2.29 26.39 -22.81
C GLY A 26 -2.04 26.36 -21.30
N SER A 27 -2.87 25.59 -20.58
CA SER A 27 -2.70 25.19 -19.18
C SER A 27 -3.39 23.83 -19.04
N LEU A 28 -2.65 22.75 -18.76
CA LEU A 28 -3.19 21.39 -18.61
C LEU A 28 -4.10 21.27 -17.38
N ALA A 29 -5.29 21.86 -17.41
CA ALA A 29 -6.31 21.65 -16.40
C ALA A 29 -6.92 20.25 -16.59
N ILE A 30 -6.79 19.38 -15.59
CA ILE A 30 -7.40 18.06 -15.57
C ILE A 30 -8.63 18.15 -14.66
N GLU A 31 -9.81 18.19 -15.29
CA GLU A 31 -11.04 17.96 -14.55
C GLU A 31 -11.18 16.46 -14.31
N VAL A 32 -11.18 16.07 -13.03
CA VAL A 32 -11.37 14.69 -12.60
C VAL A 32 -12.81 14.46 -12.22
N GLU A 33 -13.43 13.49 -12.86
CA GLU A 33 -14.69 12.92 -12.43
C GLU A 33 -14.44 11.51 -11.87
N ALA A 34 -14.95 11.24 -10.67
CA ALA A 34 -14.99 9.89 -10.13
C ALA A 34 -16.32 9.23 -10.52
N ARG A 35 -16.23 8.10 -11.23
CA ARG A 35 -17.37 7.21 -11.47
C ARG A 35 -17.32 6.02 -10.53
N PRO A 36 -18.47 5.50 -10.07
CA PRO A 36 -18.48 4.30 -9.24
C PRO A 36 -17.86 3.16 -10.04
N ALA A 37 -16.86 2.51 -9.47
CA ALA A 37 -16.29 1.31 -10.08
C ALA A 37 -17.25 0.10 -9.97
N ARG A 38 -18.32 0.21 -9.15
CA ARG A 38 -19.32 -0.83 -8.87
C ARG A 38 -20.67 -0.20 -8.55
N GLU A 39 -21.74 -0.92 -8.83
CA GLU A 39 -23.12 -0.47 -8.53
C GLU A 39 -23.37 -0.16 -7.05
N GLN A 40 -22.62 -0.79 -6.14
CA GLN A 40 -22.78 -0.63 -4.69
C GLN A 40 -22.10 0.62 -4.13
N VAL A 41 -21.30 1.35 -4.91
CA VAL A 41 -20.63 2.57 -4.45
C VAL A 41 -21.59 3.75 -4.55
N SER A 42 -21.93 4.36 -3.42
CA SER A 42 -22.84 5.51 -3.39
C SER A 42 -22.19 6.77 -3.99
N SER A 43 -23.02 7.62 -4.60
CA SER A 43 -22.59 8.94 -5.11
C SER A 43 -21.95 9.79 -4.02
N GLN A 44 -22.53 9.81 -2.82
CA GLN A 44 -22.00 10.54 -1.67
C GLN A 44 -20.58 10.08 -1.28
N ALA A 45 -20.27 8.79 -1.38
CA ALA A 45 -18.93 8.28 -1.10
C ALA A 45 -17.90 8.78 -2.12
N LEU A 46 -18.30 8.90 -3.40
CA LEU A 46 -17.46 9.45 -4.45
C LEU A 46 -17.26 10.97 -4.29
N ASP A 47 -18.31 11.71 -3.95
CA ASP A 47 -18.23 13.15 -3.64
C ASP A 47 -17.24 13.42 -2.51
N ASN A 48 -17.36 12.66 -1.41
CA ASN A 48 -16.46 12.77 -0.27
C ASN A 48 -15.01 12.44 -0.67
N LEU A 49 -14.80 11.42 -1.52
CA LEU A 49 -13.48 11.04 -2.01
C LEU A 49 -12.85 12.14 -2.86
N CYS A 50 -13.59 12.75 -3.78
CA CYS A 50 -13.12 13.86 -4.61
C CYS A 50 -12.77 15.09 -3.79
N HIS A 51 -13.63 15.46 -2.84
CA HIS A 51 -13.35 16.58 -1.93
C HIS A 51 -12.12 16.32 -1.06
N GLN A 52 -11.97 15.10 -0.53
CA GLN A 52 -10.81 14.71 0.26
C GLN A 52 -9.52 14.74 -0.57
N LEU A 53 -9.57 14.29 -1.84
CA LEU A 53 -8.41 14.36 -2.75
C LEU A 53 -7.92 15.80 -2.92
N LEU A 54 -8.83 16.74 -3.20
CA LEU A 54 -8.46 18.15 -3.35
C LEU A 54 -7.92 18.75 -2.05
N GLU A 55 -8.53 18.41 -0.92
CA GLU A 55 -8.07 18.86 0.40
C GLU A 55 -6.68 18.30 0.74
N ASP A 56 -6.41 17.05 0.39
CA ASP A 56 -5.11 16.42 0.59
C ASP A 56 -4.02 17.08 -0.26
N ILE A 57 -4.29 17.32 -1.55
CA ILE A 57 -3.35 18.03 -2.43
C ILE A 57 -3.02 19.42 -1.86
N HIS A 58 -4.05 20.16 -1.44
CA HIS A 58 -3.88 21.48 -0.86
C HIS A 58 -3.08 21.45 0.45
N SER A 59 -3.46 20.56 1.37
CA SER A 59 -2.85 20.41 2.68
C SER A 59 -1.38 19.96 2.58
N ILE A 60 -1.05 19.03 1.69
CA ILE A 60 0.33 18.59 1.45
C ILE A 60 1.18 19.73 0.86
N SER A 61 0.59 20.55 -0.01
CA SER A 61 1.30 21.67 -0.65
C SER A 61 1.68 22.75 0.37
N GLN A 62 0.79 23.04 1.32
CA GLN A 62 0.99 24.05 2.37
C GLN A 62 1.81 23.49 3.55
N GLU A 63 1.30 22.45 4.19
CA GLU A 63 1.77 21.92 5.47
C GLU A 63 1.94 20.38 5.44
N PRO A 64 2.96 19.87 4.75
CA PRO A 64 3.12 18.42 4.55
C PRO A 64 3.32 17.65 5.85
N LEU A 65 3.93 18.27 6.87
CA LEU A 65 4.18 17.63 8.16
C LEU A 65 2.89 17.47 8.97
N THR A 66 2.09 18.54 9.08
CA THR A 66 0.78 18.51 9.74
C THR A 66 -0.15 17.48 9.09
N TRP A 67 -0.08 17.33 7.76
CA TRP A 67 -0.85 16.31 7.06
C TRP A 67 -0.47 14.89 7.49
N VAL A 68 0.82 14.58 7.63
CA VAL A 68 1.27 13.25 8.10
C VAL A 68 0.81 12.96 9.53
N GLU A 69 0.89 13.96 10.41
CA GLU A 69 0.45 13.82 11.80
C GLU A 69 -1.07 13.58 11.91
N ARG A 70 -1.85 14.21 11.03
CA ARG A 70 -3.30 14.00 10.95
C ARG A 70 -3.69 12.65 10.34
N TYR A 71 -2.86 12.13 9.44
CA TYR A 71 -3.12 10.87 8.73
C TYR A 71 -1.93 9.90 8.82
N PRO A 72 -1.58 9.42 10.04
CA PRO A 72 -0.47 8.49 10.21
C PRO A 72 -0.76 7.16 9.50
N GLY A 73 0.24 6.63 8.78
CA GLY A 73 0.10 5.36 8.05
C GLY A 73 -0.72 5.43 6.76
N ARG A 74 -1.08 6.63 6.27
CA ARG A 74 -1.73 6.76 4.96
C ARG A 74 -0.80 6.29 3.83
N ASP A 75 -1.40 5.66 2.83
CA ASP A 75 -0.71 4.86 1.81
C ASP A 75 0.36 5.66 1.04
N GLY A 76 1.61 5.22 1.12
CA GLY A 76 2.71 5.79 0.33
C GLY A 76 2.45 5.75 -1.18
N GLN A 77 1.56 4.87 -1.67
CA GLN A 77 1.12 4.85 -3.07
C GLN A 77 0.36 6.10 -3.45
N PHE A 78 -0.46 6.64 -2.55
CA PHE A 78 -1.16 7.91 -2.80
C PHE A 78 -0.15 9.04 -3.02
N LEU A 79 0.84 9.15 -2.13
CA LEU A 79 1.92 10.13 -2.27
C LEU A 79 2.71 9.91 -3.57
N GLN A 80 3.04 8.67 -3.92
CA GLN A 80 3.72 8.38 -5.20
C GLN A 80 2.86 8.74 -6.42
N ALA A 81 1.56 8.49 -6.39
CA ALA A 81 0.65 8.85 -7.46
C ALA A 81 0.60 10.38 -7.62
N LEU A 82 0.47 11.13 -6.52
CA LEU A 82 0.54 12.59 -6.52
C LEU A 82 1.87 13.11 -7.06
N ARG A 83 2.99 12.49 -6.63
CA ARG A 83 4.33 12.83 -7.14
C ARG A 83 4.43 12.64 -8.64
N ARG A 84 3.94 11.52 -9.18
CA ARG A 84 3.94 11.24 -10.63
C ARG A 84 3.09 12.25 -11.38
N LEU A 85 1.90 12.56 -10.86
CA LEU A 85 1.01 13.55 -11.46
C LEU A 85 1.67 14.93 -11.51
N GLY A 86 2.28 15.38 -10.42
CA GLY A 86 3.02 16.65 -10.37
C GLY A 86 4.28 16.64 -11.24
N ALA A 87 4.95 15.50 -11.39
CA ALA A 87 6.13 15.38 -12.24
C ALA A 87 5.81 15.62 -13.72
N LEU A 88 4.61 15.22 -14.19
CA LEU A 88 4.16 15.52 -15.55
C LEU A 88 4.08 17.04 -15.82
N SER A 89 3.61 17.81 -14.84
CA SER A 89 3.59 19.28 -14.92
C SER A 89 5.00 19.86 -15.07
N VAL A 90 5.96 19.34 -14.30
CA VAL A 90 7.36 19.80 -14.36
C VAL A 90 8.04 19.40 -15.66
N GLU A 91 7.88 18.14 -16.07
CA GLU A 91 8.49 17.58 -17.28
C GLU A 91 8.04 18.30 -18.55
N HIS A 92 6.74 18.61 -18.63
CA HIS A 92 6.15 19.26 -19.80
C HIS A 92 6.03 20.79 -19.66
N GLN A 93 6.61 21.37 -18.59
CA GLN A 93 6.53 22.81 -18.29
C GLN A 93 5.10 23.37 -18.38
N ALA A 94 4.14 22.58 -17.92
CA ALA A 94 2.72 22.88 -18.04
C ALA A 94 2.10 23.10 -16.67
N GLN A 95 1.20 24.07 -16.56
CA GLN A 95 0.39 24.22 -15.35
C GLN A 95 -0.63 23.10 -15.30
N LEU A 96 -0.57 22.26 -14.26
CA LEU A 96 -1.52 21.19 -14.03
C LEU A 96 -2.35 21.50 -12.79
N SER A 97 -3.67 21.41 -12.93
CA SER A 97 -4.60 21.52 -11.80
C SER A 97 -5.59 20.37 -11.84
N VAL A 98 -5.95 19.89 -10.65
CA VAL A 98 -6.98 18.88 -10.44
C VAL A 98 -8.25 19.62 -10.03
N ARG A 99 -9.35 19.45 -10.77
CA ARG A 99 -10.62 20.16 -10.53
C ARG A 99 -11.74 19.20 -10.18
N TYR A 100 -12.59 19.60 -9.22
CA TYR A 100 -13.84 18.95 -8.87
C TYR A 100 -14.89 19.99 -8.47
N GLY A 101 -15.99 20.08 -9.22
CA GLY A 101 -16.99 21.14 -9.05
C GLY A 101 -16.38 22.54 -9.23
N ASP A 102 -16.61 23.42 -8.25
CA ASP A 102 -16.05 24.77 -8.18
C ASP A 102 -14.64 24.82 -7.54
N ARG A 103 -14.13 23.68 -7.05
CA ARG A 103 -12.83 23.59 -6.37
C ARG A 103 -11.75 23.13 -7.33
N SER A 104 -10.54 23.61 -7.08
CA SER A 104 -9.34 23.18 -7.79
C SER A 104 -8.13 23.15 -6.86
N ALA A 105 -7.18 22.28 -7.17
CA ALA A 105 -5.89 22.21 -6.49
C ALA A 105 -4.77 22.16 -7.53
N GLU A 106 -3.76 23.01 -7.39
CA GLU A 106 -2.59 23.01 -8.27
C GLU A 106 -1.70 21.80 -7.98
N VAL A 107 -1.24 21.16 -9.04
CA VAL A 107 -0.35 20.00 -8.98
C VAL A 107 0.85 20.28 -9.86
N GLY A 108 1.97 20.59 -9.24
CA GLY A 108 3.19 20.97 -9.95
C GLY A 108 4.44 20.80 -9.10
N GLY A 109 5.51 21.48 -9.48
CA GLY A 109 6.84 21.32 -8.85
C GLY A 109 6.85 21.52 -7.34
N VAL A 110 6.03 22.45 -6.81
CA VAL A 110 5.90 22.68 -5.36
C VAL A 110 5.35 21.43 -4.66
N LEU A 111 4.27 20.84 -5.18
CA LEU A 111 3.70 19.62 -4.62
C LEU A 111 4.71 18.47 -4.68
N VAL A 112 5.43 18.31 -5.80
CA VAL A 112 6.46 17.28 -5.96
C VAL A 112 7.54 17.41 -4.90
N ALA A 113 8.08 18.62 -4.70
CA ALA A 113 9.10 18.85 -3.69
C ALA A 113 8.61 18.52 -2.27
N LYS A 114 7.36 18.90 -1.94
CA LYS A 114 6.75 18.61 -0.63
C LYS A 114 6.56 17.11 -0.43
N VAL A 115 6.03 16.41 -1.43
CA VAL A 115 5.85 14.95 -1.41
C VAL A 115 7.19 14.22 -1.30
N ASP A 116 8.23 14.67 -2.00
CA ASP A 116 9.58 14.10 -1.90
C ASP A 116 10.10 14.21 -0.47
N THR A 117 9.84 15.30 0.25
CA THR A 117 10.24 15.41 1.66
C THR A 117 9.55 14.39 2.56
N LEU A 118 8.33 13.97 2.21
CA LEU A 118 7.56 12.97 2.97
C LEU A 118 8.03 11.54 2.67
N LEU A 119 8.37 11.26 1.41
CA LEU A 119 8.83 9.95 0.96
C LEU A 119 10.30 9.66 1.32
N GLN A 120 11.08 10.69 1.66
CA GLN A 120 12.45 10.49 2.14
C GLN A 120 12.49 9.57 3.37
N THR A 121 13.37 8.57 3.32
CA THR A 121 13.70 7.72 4.46
C THR A 121 14.25 8.58 5.60
N ARG A 122 13.65 8.47 6.80
CA ARG A 122 14.05 9.27 7.97
C ARG A 122 14.36 8.43 9.19
N PHE A 123 13.70 7.30 9.37
CA PHE A 123 13.89 6.47 10.56
C PHE A 123 14.44 5.11 10.17
N GLN A 124 15.27 4.58 11.05
CA GLN A 124 15.81 3.24 10.95
C GLN A 124 15.51 2.52 12.24
N ASP A 125 15.02 1.29 12.14
CA ASP A 125 14.75 0.44 13.29
C ASP A 125 15.04 -1.02 12.95
N TRP A 126 15.08 -1.88 13.96
CA TRP A 126 15.15 -3.32 13.80
C TRP A 126 13.74 -3.91 13.83
N GLY A 127 13.45 -4.78 12.89
CA GLY A 127 12.13 -5.41 12.85
C GLY A 127 12.05 -6.57 11.87
N ALA A 128 10.86 -7.15 11.83
CA ALA A 128 10.52 -8.22 10.91
C ALA A 128 9.45 -7.77 9.92
N VAL A 129 9.57 -8.22 8.68
CA VAL A 129 8.56 -8.09 7.63
C VAL A 129 8.17 -9.48 7.18
N GLU A 130 6.89 -9.75 7.29
CA GLU A 130 6.26 -10.93 6.75
C GLU A 130 5.75 -10.65 5.33
N GLY A 131 5.92 -11.59 4.41
CA GLY A 131 5.33 -11.50 3.09
C GLY A 131 5.68 -12.66 2.17
N ILE A 132 5.17 -12.61 0.94
CA ILE A 132 5.54 -13.55 -0.11
C ILE A 132 6.78 -13.04 -0.83
N LEU A 133 7.80 -13.89 -0.96
CA LEU A 133 9.02 -13.60 -1.71
C LEU A 133 8.79 -13.93 -3.19
N GLU A 134 8.51 -12.95 -4.04
CA GLU A 134 8.15 -13.21 -5.45
C GLU A 134 9.26 -12.91 -6.45
N MET A 135 10.10 -11.91 -6.18
CA MET A 135 11.10 -11.42 -7.14
C MET A 135 12.46 -11.27 -6.48
N VAL A 136 13.52 -11.67 -7.20
CA VAL A 136 14.92 -11.52 -6.80
C VAL A 136 15.68 -10.83 -7.92
N THR A 137 16.38 -9.75 -7.58
CA THR A 137 17.32 -9.06 -8.46
C THR A 137 18.74 -9.26 -7.95
N LEU A 138 19.65 -9.62 -8.85
CA LEU A 138 21.08 -9.78 -8.55
C LEU A 138 21.96 -8.72 -9.21
N HIS A 139 21.38 -7.84 -10.03
CA HIS A 139 22.12 -6.83 -10.78
C HIS A 139 22.40 -5.59 -9.94
N ARG A 140 23.67 -5.15 -9.89
CA ARG A 140 24.23 -4.02 -9.10
C ARG A 140 24.10 -4.18 -7.59
N GLN A 141 22.89 -4.38 -7.08
CA GLN A 141 22.59 -4.67 -5.69
C GLN A 141 21.68 -5.88 -5.60
N ARG A 142 21.98 -6.78 -4.67
CA ARG A 142 21.16 -7.98 -4.42
C ARG A 142 19.99 -7.60 -3.52
N TYR A 143 18.78 -7.77 -4.04
CA TYR A 143 17.57 -7.58 -3.26
C TYR A 143 16.44 -8.47 -3.76
N PHE A 144 15.51 -8.79 -2.87
CA PHE A 144 14.24 -9.39 -3.22
C PHE A 144 13.09 -8.46 -2.82
N ARG A 145 11.89 -8.70 -3.33
CA ARG A 145 10.68 -8.02 -2.85
C ARG A 145 9.85 -8.97 -2.01
N LEU A 146 9.50 -8.51 -0.80
CA LEU A 146 8.44 -9.11 -0.01
C LEU A 146 7.15 -8.35 -0.21
N TYR A 147 6.06 -9.08 -0.42
CA TYR A 147 4.73 -8.51 -0.48
C TYR A 147 3.97 -8.89 0.79
N PRO A 148 3.88 -7.98 1.78
CA PRO A 148 3.07 -8.21 2.97
C PRO A 148 1.59 -8.38 2.62
N PRO A 149 0.83 -9.18 3.38
CA PRO A 149 -0.60 -9.33 3.17
C PRO A 149 -1.32 -7.97 3.15
N GLY A 150 -2.12 -7.72 2.11
CA GLY A 150 -2.87 -6.46 1.96
C GLY A 150 -2.05 -5.26 1.47
N VAL A 151 -0.76 -5.43 1.16
CA VAL A 151 0.10 -4.37 0.64
C VAL A 151 0.45 -4.65 -0.82
N THR A 152 0.01 -3.77 -1.73
CA THR A 152 0.28 -3.90 -3.18
C THR A 152 1.72 -3.51 -3.56
N ARG A 153 2.42 -2.77 -2.70
CA ARG A 153 3.84 -2.42 -2.88
C ARG A 153 4.74 -3.36 -2.07
N GLY A 154 5.58 -4.11 -2.78
CA GLY A 154 6.59 -4.93 -2.12
C GLY A 154 7.69 -4.09 -1.46
N VAL A 155 8.13 -4.52 -0.28
CA VAL A 155 9.29 -3.97 0.44
C VAL A 155 10.56 -4.47 -0.23
N ALA A 156 11.49 -3.55 -0.55
CA ALA A 156 12.79 -3.90 -1.12
C ALA A 156 13.73 -4.40 -0.02
N CYS A 157 14.00 -5.70 -0.02
CA CYS A 157 14.80 -6.40 0.98
C CYS A 157 16.20 -6.70 0.41
N HIS A 158 17.17 -5.87 0.75
CA HIS A 158 18.57 -6.03 0.35
C HIS A 158 19.26 -7.10 1.20
N PHE A 159 20.09 -7.93 0.58
CA PHE A 159 20.72 -9.06 1.26
C PHE A 159 22.16 -9.31 0.81
N GLY A 160 22.98 -9.87 1.70
CA GLY A 160 24.37 -10.26 1.42
C GLY A 160 24.49 -11.61 0.68
N SER A 161 25.70 -11.97 0.24
CA SER A 161 25.95 -13.28 -0.41
C SER A 161 25.63 -14.48 0.48
N ASP A 162 25.75 -14.31 1.79
CA ASP A 162 25.49 -15.29 2.82
C ASP A 162 24.02 -15.73 2.87
N ILE A 163 23.08 -14.82 2.64
CA ILE A 163 21.64 -15.11 2.67
C ILE A 163 21.14 -15.65 1.31
N PHE A 164 21.92 -15.46 0.23
CA PHE A 164 21.51 -15.80 -1.12
C PHE A 164 21.04 -17.27 -1.32
N PRO A 165 21.71 -18.30 -0.77
CA PRO A 165 21.22 -19.68 -0.86
C PRO A 165 19.80 -19.82 -0.31
N LYS A 166 19.50 -19.17 0.82
CA LYS A 166 18.20 -19.20 1.48
C LYS A 166 17.13 -18.44 0.69
N VAL A 167 17.51 -17.31 0.07
CA VAL A 167 16.62 -16.56 -0.84
C VAL A 167 16.18 -17.42 -2.03
N LYS A 168 17.08 -18.21 -2.61
CA LYS A 168 16.73 -19.11 -3.72
C LYS A 168 15.76 -20.20 -3.29
N GLU A 169 16.00 -20.80 -2.14
CA GLU A 169 15.16 -21.87 -1.59
C GLU A 169 13.74 -21.40 -1.27
N LEU A 170 13.62 -20.16 -0.79
CA LEU A 170 12.36 -19.59 -0.31
C LEU A 170 11.61 -18.77 -1.38
N LEU A 171 12.07 -18.77 -2.62
CA LEU A 171 11.38 -18.09 -3.72
C LEU A 171 9.98 -18.67 -3.93
N GLY A 172 8.98 -17.79 -4.01
CA GLY A 172 7.56 -18.11 -4.10
C GLY A 172 6.91 -18.50 -2.77
N ARG A 173 7.65 -18.49 -1.65
CA ARG A 173 7.12 -18.87 -0.33
C ARG A 173 6.79 -17.66 0.54
N ARG A 174 5.90 -17.88 1.51
CA ARG A 174 5.66 -16.94 2.61
C ARG A 174 6.84 -17.04 3.59
N VAL A 175 7.41 -15.89 3.94
CA VAL A 175 8.63 -15.81 4.73
C VAL A 175 8.54 -14.68 5.75
N LEU A 176 9.29 -14.82 6.84
CA LEU A 176 9.59 -13.75 7.77
C LEU A 176 11.04 -13.31 7.51
N ALA A 177 11.23 -12.05 7.11
CA ALA A 177 12.55 -11.44 7.01
C ALA A 177 12.78 -10.53 8.20
N TRP A 178 13.91 -10.69 8.90
CA TRP A 178 14.32 -9.84 10.02
C TRP A 178 15.61 -9.08 9.69
N GLY A 179 15.68 -7.83 10.14
CA GLY A 179 16.81 -6.95 9.87
C GLY A 179 16.50 -5.48 10.08
N ARG A 180 17.28 -4.61 9.44
CA ARG A 180 17.17 -3.15 9.60
C ARG A 180 16.15 -2.58 8.63
N LEU A 181 15.07 -2.03 9.15
CA LEU A 181 14.00 -1.37 8.42
C LEU A 181 14.32 0.10 8.21
N HIS A 182 13.93 0.62 7.05
CA HIS A 182 14.06 2.02 6.68
C HIS A 182 12.68 2.60 6.40
N HIS A 183 12.23 3.50 7.27
CA HIS A 183 10.90 4.09 7.20
C HIS A 183 10.95 5.48 6.57
N SER A 184 9.96 5.78 5.73
CA SER A 184 9.65 7.15 5.30
C SER A 184 8.96 7.93 6.44
N ARG A 185 8.71 9.22 6.24
CA ARG A 185 8.02 10.04 7.26
C ARG A 185 6.59 9.60 7.52
N THR A 186 5.95 8.93 6.56
CA THR A 186 4.61 8.36 6.73
C THR A 186 4.59 7.09 7.60
N GLY A 187 5.76 6.58 7.98
CA GLY A 187 5.92 5.32 8.68
C GLY A 187 5.97 4.09 7.77
N SER A 188 5.78 4.26 6.45
CA SER A 188 5.87 3.16 5.49
C SER A 188 7.30 2.60 5.39
N ILE A 189 7.43 1.28 5.30
CA ILE A 189 8.72 0.61 5.12
C ILE A 189 9.13 0.75 3.65
N GLU A 190 10.19 1.50 3.39
CA GLU A 190 10.69 1.76 2.03
C GLU A 190 11.70 0.70 1.58
N ARG A 191 12.58 0.29 2.50
CA ARG A 191 13.58 -0.76 2.27
C ARG A 191 13.95 -1.47 3.57
N MET A 192 14.58 -2.62 3.42
CA MET A 192 15.09 -3.44 4.51
C MET A 192 16.49 -3.96 4.17
N GLU A 193 17.39 -3.97 5.13
CA GLU A 193 18.66 -4.69 5.08
C GLU A 193 18.49 -5.99 5.86
N VAL A 194 18.36 -7.11 5.13
CA VAL A 194 18.03 -8.42 5.69
C VAL A 194 19.25 -9.00 6.38
N GLN A 195 19.04 -9.49 7.59
CA GLN A 195 20.04 -10.26 8.35
C GLN A 195 19.61 -11.70 8.57
N HIS A 196 18.31 -11.93 8.68
CA HIS A 196 17.74 -13.26 8.81
C HIS A 196 16.52 -13.41 7.92
N LEU A 197 16.33 -14.60 7.39
CA LEU A 197 15.19 -14.95 6.55
C LEU A 197 14.75 -16.36 6.92
N GLU A 198 13.46 -16.58 7.16
CA GLU A 198 12.93 -17.90 7.49
C GLU A 198 11.58 -18.16 6.81
N PRO A 199 11.26 -19.42 6.47
CA PRO A 199 9.92 -19.75 5.99
C PRO A 199 8.89 -19.55 7.10
N LEU A 200 7.75 -18.95 6.75
CA LEU A 200 6.55 -19.03 7.58
C LEU A 200 5.75 -20.23 7.10
N GLU A 201 5.79 -21.32 7.87
CA GLU A 201 5.01 -22.52 7.57
C GLU A 201 3.53 -22.13 7.44
N THR A 202 2.99 -22.30 6.24
CA THR A 202 1.54 -22.40 6.06
C THR A 202 1.25 -23.88 6.27
N LYS A 203 1.10 -24.31 7.53
CA LYS A 203 0.63 -25.67 7.79
C LYS A 203 -0.69 -25.83 7.05
N SER A 204 -0.81 -26.85 6.22
CA SER A 204 -2.10 -27.13 5.58
C SER A 204 -3.13 -27.40 6.67
N LEU A 205 -4.42 -27.11 6.44
CA LEU A 205 -5.47 -27.45 7.41
C LEU A 205 -5.36 -28.93 7.84
N ASP A 206 -4.92 -29.81 6.93
CA ASP A 206 -4.73 -31.23 7.17
C ASP A 206 -3.58 -31.56 8.13
N GLU A 207 -2.58 -30.69 8.27
CA GLU A 207 -1.48 -30.81 9.24
C GLU A 207 -1.81 -30.23 10.62
N ILE A 208 -2.80 -29.33 10.69
CA ILE A 208 -3.27 -28.72 11.95
C ILE A 208 -4.49 -29.47 12.51
N ARG A 209 -5.15 -30.32 11.69
CA ARG A 209 -6.20 -31.25 12.15
C ARG A 209 -5.61 -32.10 13.28
N PRO A 210 -6.20 -32.07 14.48
CA PRO A 210 -5.87 -33.03 15.52
C PRO A 210 -6.05 -34.45 14.94
N GLN A 211 -4.98 -35.23 14.88
CA GLN A 211 -5.07 -36.64 14.45
C GLN A 211 -5.85 -37.48 15.47
N GLU A 212 -6.00 -36.97 16.69
CA GLU A 212 -6.81 -37.57 17.74
C GLU A 212 -8.09 -36.77 17.95
N PRO A 213 -9.24 -37.43 18.15
CA PRO A 213 -10.50 -36.76 18.40
C PRO A 213 -10.39 -35.88 19.65
N LEU A 214 -10.73 -34.59 19.52
CA LEU A 214 -10.93 -33.73 20.67
C LEU A 214 -12.16 -34.25 21.40
N TRP A 215 -11.92 -34.86 22.55
CA TRP A 215 -12.88 -35.50 23.45
C TRP A 215 -14.27 -34.82 23.50
N PRO A 216 -15.41 -35.57 23.55
CA PRO A 216 -15.58 -37.02 23.48
C PRO A 216 -16.06 -37.47 22.09
N GLY A 217 -15.14 -37.95 21.25
CA GLY A 217 -15.46 -38.84 20.13
C GLY A 217 -16.18 -38.22 18.93
N LYS A 218 -16.30 -36.89 18.84
CA LYS A 218 -16.86 -36.22 17.66
C LYS A 218 -15.75 -35.66 16.78
N THR A 219 -15.87 -35.89 15.48
CA THR A 219 -15.06 -35.24 14.45
C THR A 219 -15.33 -33.74 14.44
N TYR A 220 -14.37 -32.95 13.94
CA TYR A 220 -14.54 -31.52 13.74
C TYR A 220 -15.80 -31.19 12.91
N GLU A 221 -16.13 -32.05 11.94
CA GLU A 221 -17.31 -31.92 11.07
C GLU A 221 -18.63 -32.11 11.81
N GLU A 222 -18.65 -32.94 12.86
CA GLU A 222 -19.84 -33.13 13.71
C GLU A 222 -20.05 -31.93 14.63
N LEU A 223 -18.98 -31.40 15.22
CA LEU A 223 -19.04 -30.18 16.04
C LEU A 223 -19.44 -28.94 15.22
N HIS A 224 -18.92 -28.82 14.00
CA HIS A 224 -19.24 -27.71 13.10
C HIS A 224 -20.65 -27.83 12.50
N ARG A 225 -21.26 -29.02 12.49
CA ARG A 225 -22.66 -29.20 12.09
C ARG A 225 -23.62 -28.86 13.21
N GLU A 226 -23.26 -29.17 14.46
CA GLU A 226 -24.04 -28.82 15.65
C GLU A 226 -24.00 -27.33 15.97
N ALA A 227 -22.86 -26.67 15.79
CA ALA A 227 -22.69 -25.24 16.13
C ALA A 227 -23.43 -24.26 15.21
N TRP A 228 -23.95 -24.72 14.07
CA TRP A 228 -24.57 -23.86 13.04
C TRP A 228 -26.00 -24.32 12.67
N GLN A 229 -26.68 -25.02 13.58
CA GLN A 229 -28.09 -25.43 13.42
C GLN A 229 -29.11 -24.62 14.24
N ASP A 230 -28.72 -23.50 14.86
CA ASP A 230 -29.67 -22.52 15.44
C ASP A 230 -29.69 -21.20 14.64
#